data_AF-A0A1G4X7Z8-F1
#
_entry.id   AF-A0A1G4X7Z8-F1
#
_cell.length_a   1.000
_cell.length_b   1.000
_cell.length_c   1.000
_cell.angle_alpha   90.00
_cell.angle_beta   90.00
_cell.angle_gamma   90.00
#
_symmetry.space_group_name_H-M   'P 1'
#
loop_
_entity.id
_entity.type
_entity.pdbx_description
1 polymer ?
#
loop_
_entity_poly.entity_id
_entity_poly.type
_entity_poly.pdbx_seq_one_letter_code
_entity_poly.pdbx_strand_id
1 'polypeptide(L)'
;MLNQMLIFLLDTLLGLFSLVLLLRFYMQLLRAPHRNPLSQFLIAITDFLVRPARRMIPGFGGIDFPTLLLAWLTQLILLAGVYILQGYNFTSTVGLAAGALALLALVEIVKMTLYIIMAAVIIQAVLSWFNPYSALAPVLDSFTRPFLGVIRARIPPIGNIDLSPLFVLIIIQLLLFVVARTEGEISRLF
;
A
#
# COMPACT_ATOMS: atom_id res chain seq x y z
N MET A 1 14.25 -4.14 25.30
CA MET A 1 13.15 -3.28 25.80
C MET A 1 13.12 -1.92 25.11
N LEU A 2 14.08 -1.00 25.31
CA LEU A 2 14.05 0.33 24.66
C LEU A 2 14.02 0.25 23.12
N ASN A 3 14.92 -0.53 22.51
CA ASN A 3 14.95 -0.66 21.04
C ASN A 3 13.65 -1.23 20.48
N GLN A 4 13.00 -2.17 21.18
CA GLN A 4 11.72 -2.75 20.75
C GLN A 4 10.59 -1.73 20.80
N MET A 5 10.56 -0.86 21.82
CA MET A 5 9.60 0.24 21.89
C MET A 5 9.82 1.25 20.76
N LEU A 6 11.08 1.58 20.45
CA LEU A 6 11.43 2.48 19.35
C LEU A 6 11.07 1.88 17.98
N ILE A 7 11.35 0.58 17.76
CA ILE A 7 10.96 -0.13 16.55
C ILE A 7 9.43 -0.10 16.39
N PHE A 8 8.68 -0.42 17.44
CA PHE A 8 7.21 -0.34 17.41
C PHE A 8 6.71 1.06 17.04
N LEU A 9 7.29 2.12 17.61
CA LEU A 9 6.92 3.50 17.29
C LEU A 9 7.26 3.85 15.84
N LEU A 10 8.44 3.45 15.33
CA LEU A 10 8.82 3.66 13.94
C LEU A 10 7.87 2.91 12.99
N ASP A 11 7.63 1.63 13.22
CA ASP A 11 6.74 0.79 12.42
C ASP A 11 5.33 1.37 12.38
N THR A 12 4.82 1.80 13.53
CA THR A 12 3.48 2.38 13.62
C THR A 12 3.41 3.73 12.90
N LEU A 13 4.29 4.68 13.24
CA LEU A 13 4.19 6.04 12.73
C LEU A 13 4.53 6.12 11.25
N LEU A 14 5.68 5.57 10.84
CA LEU A 14 6.13 5.63 9.45
C LEU A 14 5.35 4.64 8.57
N GLY A 15 4.94 3.49 9.11
CA GLY A 15 4.09 2.54 8.38
C GLY A 15 2.70 3.11 8.10
N LEU A 16 2.06 3.75 9.08
CA LEU A 16 0.80 4.46 8.87
C LEU A 16 0.97 5.66 7.92
N PHE A 17 2.07 6.39 8.01
CA PHE A 17 2.32 7.51 7.10
C PHE A 17 2.51 7.05 5.64
N SER A 18 3.26 5.95 5.44
CA SER A 18 3.41 5.29 4.14
C SER A 18 2.06 4.82 3.58
N LEU A 19 1.22 4.23 4.44
CA LEU A 19 -0.15 3.83 4.09
C LEU A 19 -0.99 5.04 3.62
N VAL A 20 -0.96 6.15 4.35
CA VAL A 20 -1.69 7.38 3.98
C VAL A 20 -1.21 7.91 2.63
N LEU A 21 0.10 7.91 2.36
CA LEU A 21 0.66 8.31 1.07
C LEU A 21 0.21 7.38 -0.06
N LEU A 22 0.26 6.06 0.13
CA LEU A 22 -0.20 5.10 -0.87
C LEU A 22 -1.70 5.22 -1.13
N LEU A 23 -2.52 5.37 -0.09
CA LEU A 23 -3.95 5.61 -0.26
C LEU A 23 -4.19 6.90 -1.04
N ARG A 24 -3.43 7.98 -0.77
CA ARG A 24 -3.54 9.23 -1.55
C ARG A 24 -3.18 9.01 -3.01
N PHE A 25 -2.12 8.25 -3.27
CA PHE A 25 -1.70 7.88 -4.62
C PHE A 25 -2.79 7.11 -5.35
N TYR A 26 -3.37 6.07 -4.74
CA TYR A 26 -4.44 5.28 -5.36
C TYR A 26 -5.71 6.08 -5.58
N MET A 27 -6.11 6.94 -4.64
CA MET A 27 -7.27 7.82 -4.81
C MET A 27 -7.11 8.74 -6.02
N GLN A 28 -5.90 9.24 -6.28
CA GLN A 28 -5.61 10.05 -7.46
C GLN A 28 -5.55 9.22 -8.73
N LEU A 29 -4.93 8.04 -8.69
CA LEU A 29 -4.81 7.13 -9.81
C LEU A 29 -6.18 6.71 -10.36
N LEU A 30 -7.14 6.45 -9.46
CA LEU A 30 -8.52 6.08 -9.79
C LEU A 30 -9.40 7.28 -10.12
N ARG A 31 -8.86 8.51 -10.03
CA ARG A 31 -9.61 9.76 -10.18
C ARG A 31 -10.84 9.83 -9.26
N ALA A 32 -10.68 9.34 -8.03
CA ALA A 32 -11.76 9.36 -7.05
C ALA A 32 -12.20 10.81 -6.76
N PRO A 33 -13.50 11.05 -6.55
CA PRO A 33 -14.00 12.41 -6.36
C PRO A 33 -13.38 13.06 -5.12
N HIS A 34 -12.82 14.26 -5.30
CA HIS A 34 -12.21 15.08 -4.24
C HIS A 34 -13.18 15.43 -3.10
N ARG A 35 -14.49 15.29 -3.32
CA ARG A 35 -15.54 15.52 -2.32
C ARG A 35 -15.67 14.37 -1.31
N ASN A 36 -14.96 13.25 -1.50
CA ASN A 36 -14.94 12.15 -0.55
C ASN A 36 -14.17 12.57 0.72
N PRO A 37 -14.76 12.42 1.93
CA PRO A 37 -14.09 12.76 3.19
C PRO A 37 -12.73 12.07 3.37
N LEU A 38 -12.59 10.83 2.88
CA LEU A 38 -11.32 10.09 2.93
C LEU A 38 -10.25 10.79 2.07
N SER A 39 -10.60 11.27 0.88
CA SER A 39 -9.65 12.01 0.02
C SER A 39 -9.18 13.29 0.70
N GLN A 40 -10.09 14.04 1.32
CA GLN A 40 -9.76 15.28 2.05
C GLN A 40 -8.85 15.02 3.24
N PHE A 41 -9.13 13.97 4.01
CA PHE A 41 -8.30 13.53 5.13
C PHE A 41 -6.87 13.19 4.69
N LEU A 42 -6.73 12.35 3.65
CA LEU A 42 -5.42 11.95 3.14
C LEU A 42 -4.62 13.15 2.62
N ILE A 43 -5.27 14.07 1.90
CA ILE A 43 -4.65 15.30 1.41
C ILE A 43 -4.20 16.15 2.61
N ALA A 44 -5.07 16.41 3.58
CA ALA A 44 -4.76 17.24 4.75
C ALA A 44 -3.51 16.76 5.51
N ILE A 45 -3.32 15.44 5.64
CA ILE A 45 -2.17 14.86 6.33
C ILE A 45 -0.89 14.92 5.50
N THR A 46 -0.97 14.83 4.17
CA THR A 46 0.22 14.62 3.32
C THR A 46 0.63 15.83 2.50
N ASP A 47 -0.22 16.85 2.37
CA ASP A 47 0.01 17.96 1.45
C ASP A 47 1.26 18.77 1.75
N PHE A 48 1.62 18.90 3.03
CA PHE A 48 2.82 19.62 3.45
C PHE A 48 4.09 19.03 2.83
N LEU A 49 4.11 17.71 2.61
CA LEU A 49 5.25 16.98 2.05
C LEU A 49 5.13 16.80 0.53
N VAL A 50 3.93 16.50 0.04
CA VAL A 50 3.68 16.22 -1.37
C VAL A 50 3.76 17.50 -2.23
N ARG A 51 3.30 18.66 -1.74
CA ARG A 51 3.35 19.92 -2.53
C ARG A 51 4.77 20.36 -2.86
N PRO A 52 5.73 20.39 -1.92
CA PRO A 52 7.13 20.66 -2.25
C PRO A 52 7.70 19.63 -3.23
N ALA A 53 7.45 18.34 -3.02
CA ALA A 53 7.97 17.27 -3.87
C ALA A 53 7.47 17.38 -5.32
N ARG A 54 6.21 17.78 -5.52
CA ARG A 54 5.62 18.04 -6.85
C ARG A 54 6.30 19.16 -7.64
N ARG A 55 7.01 20.07 -6.97
CA ARG A 55 7.78 21.12 -7.67
C ARG A 55 9.06 20.57 -8.30
N MET A 56 9.61 19.49 -7.74
CA MET A 56 10.86 18.88 -8.21
C MET A 56 10.59 17.78 -9.25
N ILE A 57 9.51 17.01 -9.05
CA ILE A 57 9.16 15.89 -9.91
C ILE A 57 7.73 16.12 -10.39
N PRO A 58 7.50 16.44 -11.68
CA PRO A 58 6.15 16.59 -12.19
C PRO A 58 5.46 15.21 -12.24
N GLY A 59 4.15 15.19 -11.94
CA GLY A 59 3.32 14.02 -12.23
C GLY A 59 3.14 13.85 -13.73
N PHE A 60 3.01 12.61 -14.22
CA PHE A 60 2.83 12.31 -15.64
C PHE A 60 1.62 11.39 -15.85
N GLY A 61 0.77 11.72 -16.83
CA GLY A 61 -0.33 10.85 -17.27
C GLY A 61 -1.42 10.57 -16.23
N GLY A 62 -1.56 11.40 -15.19
CA GLY A 62 -2.49 11.15 -14.07
C GLY A 62 -1.92 10.28 -12.95
N ILE A 63 -0.65 9.88 -13.05
CA ILE A 63 0.09 9.19 -11.99
C ILE A 63 0.83 10.23 -11.14
N ASP A 64 0.60 10.18 -9.83
CA ASP A 64 1.26 11.06 -8.84
C ASP A 64 2.59 10.47 -8.36
N PHE A 65 3.58 10.46 -9.26
CA PHE A 65 4.94 9.97 -8.98
C PHE A 65 5.56 10.57 -7.70
N PRO A 66 5.38 11.86 -7.38
CA PRO A 66 5.89 12.43 -6.12
C PRO A 66 5.37 11.71 -4.88
N THR A 67 4.08 11.41 -4.84
CA THR A 67 3.48 10.72 -3.69
C THR A 67 3.97 9.27 -3.58
N LEU A 68 4.11 8.57 -4.70
CA LEU A 68 4.67 7.21 -4.71
C LEU A 68 6.14 7.18 -4.25
N LEU A 69 6.94 8.13 -4.73
CA LEU A 69 8.34 8.27 -4.32
C LEU A 69 8.44 8.58 -2.82
N LEU A 70 7.60 9.48 -2.30
CA LEU A 70 7.56 9.79 -0.87
C LEU A 70 7.14 8.59 -0.03
N ALA A 71 6.19 7.77 -0.49
CA ALA A 71 5.81 6.54 0.20
C ALA A 71 7.02 5.58 0.26
N TRP A 72 7.70 5.38 -0.86
CA TRP A 72 8.90 4.55 -0.93
C TRP A 72 10.03 5.08 -0.04
N LEU A 73 10.30 6.38 -0.04
CA LEU A 73 11.30 7.00 0.84
C LEU A 73 10.94 6.85 2.32
N THR A 74 9.65 6.99 2.67
CA THR A 74 9.17 6.76 4.04
C THR A 74 9.46 5.32 4.47
N GLN A 75 9.21 4.35 3.58
CA GLN A 75 9.47 2.95 3.85
C GLN A 75 10.97 2.64 3.96
N LEU A 76 11.80 3.29 3.13
CA LEU A 76 13.25 3.18 3.21
C LEU A 76 13.78 3.71 4.55
N ILE A 77 13.29 4.86 5.00
CA ILE A 77 13.65 5.45 6.31
C ILE A 77 13.20 4.54 7.45
N LEU A 78 11.99 3.98 7.39
CA LEU A 78 11.49 3.01 8.36
C LEU A 78 12.43 1.81 8.45
N LEU A 79 12.70 1.14 7.32
CA LEU A 79 13.54 -0.06 7.29
C LEU A 79 14.95 0.24 7.79
N ALA A 80 15.58 1.31 7.30
CA ALA A 80 16.90 1.71 7.76
C ALA A 80 16.93 1.96 9.28
N GLY A 81 15.94 2.67 9.82
CA GLY A 81 15.82 2.91 11.26
C GLY A 81 15.66 1.62 12.06
N VAL A 82 14.83 0.70 11.59
CA VAL A 82 14.61 -0.60 12.25
C VAL A 82 15.88 -1.45 12.24
N TYR A 83 16.56 -1.60 11.11
CA TYR A 83 17.80 -2.38 11.02
C TYR A 83 18.93 -1.79 11.87
N ILE A 84 19.05 -0.46 11.93
CA ILE A 84 20.02 0.21 12.83
C ILE A 84 19.71 -0.13 14.30
N LEU A 85 18.44 -0.04 14.71
CA LEU A 85 18.03 -0.35 16.08
C LEU A 85 18.16 -1.84 16.45
N GLN A 86 18.16 -2.72 15.46
CA GLN A 86 18.45 -4.15 15.62
C GLN A 86 19.95 -4.46 15.69
N GLY A 87 20.82 -3.46 15.54
CA GLY A 87 22.28 -3.60 15.65
C GLY A 87 22.96 -4.00 14.35
N TYR A 88 22.30 -3.81 13.20
CA TYR A 88 22.90 -4.08 11.90
C TYR A 88 24.04 -3.08 11.59
N ASN A 89 25.24 -3.59 11.27
CA ASN A 89 26.41 -2.77 10.98
C ASN A 89 26.57 -2.57 9.46
N PHE A 90 26.13 -1.42 8.96
CA PHE A 90 26.24 -1.05 7.54
C PHE A 90 27.67 -0.77 7.05
N THR A 91 28.67 -0.74 7.94
CA THR A 91 30.03 -0.22 7.66
C THR A 91 30.88 -1.09 6.74
N SER A 92 30.66 -2.41 6.71
CA SER A 92 31.46 -3.33 5.90
C SER A 92 30.93 -3.52 4.46
N THR A 93 29.67 -3.18 4.19
CA THR A 93 28.96 -3.50 2.94
C THR A 93 28.00 -2.40 2.48
N VAL A 94 28.34 -1.12 2.72
CA VAL A 94 27.47 0.05 2.49
C VAL A 94 26.74 0.02 1.14
N GLY A 95 27.45 -0.28 0.04
CA GLY A 95 26.86 -0.27 -1.31
C GLY A 95 25.83 -1.37 -1.56
N LEU A 96 26.14 -2.60 -1.14
CA LEU A 96 25.22 -3.74 -1.29
C LEU A 96 24.02 -3.60 -0.33
N ALA A 97 24.27 -3.18 0.91
CA ALA A 97 23.24 -2.99 1.92
C ALA A 97 22.27 -1.85 1.54
N ALA A 98 22.77 -0.73 1.00
CA ALA A 98 21.91 0.36 0.52
C ALA A 98 21.02 -0.07 -0.65
N GLY A 99 21.58 -0.83 -1.61
CA GLY A 99 20.81 -1.40 -2.72
C GLY A 99 19.75 -2.40 -2.25
N ALA A 100 20.11 -3.29 -1.33
CA ALA A 100 19.18 -4.26 -0.76
C ALA A 100 18.05 -3.60 0.05
N LEU A 101 18.36 -2.57 0.86
CA LEU A 101 17.35 -1.78 1.56
C LEU A 101 16.40 -1.05 0.62
N ALA A 102 16.92 -0.47 -0.47
CA ALA A 102 16.12 0.19 -1.49
C ALA A 102 15.14 -0.80 -2.16
N LEU A 103 15.61 -2.02 -2.46
CA LEU A 103 14.78 -3.11 -2.99
C LEU A 103 13.75 -3.60 -1.97
N LEU A 104 14.13 -3.78 -0.70
CA LEU A 104 13.19 -4.14 0.37
C LEU A 104 12.09 -3.10 0.52
N ALA A 105 12.43 -1.81 0.46
CA ALA A 105 11.44 -0.74 0.52
C ALA A 105 10.44 -0.83 -0.66
N LEU A 106 10.88 -1.25 -1.86
CA LEU A 106 9.95 -1.50 -2.97
C LEU A 106 9.04 -2.71 -2.69
N VAL A 107 9.60 -3.80 -2.17
CA VAL A 107 8.84 -5.00 -1.79
C VAL A 107 7.78 -4.67 -0.75
N GLU A 108 8.11 -3.83 0.24
CA GLU A 108 7.17 -3.35 1.25
C GLU A 108 6.03 -2.50 0.66
N ILE A 109 6.32 -1.64 -0.32
CA ILE A 109 5.26 -0.89 -1.03
C ILE A 109 4.32 -1.84 -1.79
N VAL A 110 4.85 -2.90 -2.41
CA VAL A 110 4.04 -3.94 -3.05
C VAL A 110 3.20 -4.70 -2.01
N LYS A 111 3.81 -5.10 -0.89
CA LYS A 111 3.12 -5.77 0.23
C LYS A 111 1.96 -4.93 0.74
N MET A 112 2.21 -3.65 1.02
CA MET A 112 1.21 -2.71 1.52
C MET A 112 0.10 -2.48 0.49
N THR A 113 0.44 -2.40 -0.80
CA THR A 113 -0.54 -2.33 -1.89
C THR A 113 -1.47 -3.54 -1.92
N LEU A 114 -0.93 -4.75 -1.80
CA LEU A 114 -1.73 -5.97 -1.74
C LEU A 114 -2.68 -5.96 -0.54
N TYR A 115 -2.21 -5.50 0.63
CA TYR A 115 -3.06 -5.33 1.81
C TYR A 115 -4.16 -4.28 1.61
N ILE A 116 -3.87 -3.15 0.94
CA ILE A 116 -4.88 -2.13 0.61
C ILE A 116 -5.97 -2.73 -0.30
N ILE A 117 -5.57 -3.48 -1.34
CA ILE A 117 -6.52 -4.14 -2.25
C ILE A 117 -7.34 -5.19 -1.50
N MET A 118 -6.70 -6.00 -0.67
CA MET A 118 -7.36 -7.01 0.17
C MET A 118 -8.42 -6.36 1.06
N ALA A 119 -8.06 -5.30 1.78
CA ALA A 119 -8.98 -4.57 2.64
C ALA A 119 -10.15 -3.98 1.84
N ALA A 120 -9.88 -3.36 0.68
CA ALA A 120 -10.94 -2.79 -0.15
C ALA A 120 -11.91 -3.85 -0.69
N VAL A 121 -11.41 -5.02 -1.10
CA VAL A 121 -12.23 -6.16 -1.55
C VAL A 121 -13.09 -6.69 -0.40
N ILE A 122 -12.54 -6.82 0.80
CA ILE A 122 -13.29 -7.22 2.00
C ILE A 122 -14.39 -6.20 2.30
N ILE A 123 -14.06 -4.91 2.35
CA ILE A 123 -15.03 -3.84 2.64
C ILE A 123 -16.14 -3.85 1.60
N GLN A 124 -15.82 -4.00 0.31
CA GLN A 124 -16.83 -4.06 -0.74
C GLN A 124 -17.71 -5.32 -0.64
N ALA A 125 -17.13 -6.49 -0.34
CA ALA A 125 -17.90 -7.71 -0.15
C ALA A 125 -18.91 -7.55 0.99
N VAL A 126 -18.46 -7.02 2.13
CA VAL A 126 -19.32 -6.71 3.27
C VAL A 126 -20.42 -5.71 2.88
N LEU A 127 -20.07 -4.60 2.21
CA LEU A 127 -21.07 -3.63 1.75
C LEU A 127 -22.06 -4.23 0.75
N SER A 128 -21.63 -5.13 -0.13
CA SER A 128 -22.51 -5.77 -1.11
C SER A 128 -23.57 -6.67 -0.49
N TRP A 129 -23.29 -7.24 0.69
CA TRP A 129 -24.24 -8.09 1.40
C TRP A 129 -25.15 -7.31 2.34
N PHE A 130 -24.61 -6.30 3.03
CA PHE A 130 -25.33 -5.60 4.10
C PHE A 130 -25.87 -4.23 3.68
N ASN A 131 -25.16 -3.47 2.83
CA ASN A 131 -25.56 -2.12 2.43
C ASN A 131 -25.04 -1.73 1.02
N PRO A 132 -25.66 -2.22 -0.06
CA PRO A 132 -25.20 -1.98 -1.43
C PRO A 132 -25.22 -0.51 -1.86
N TYR A 133 -26.08 0.31 -1.25
CA TYR A 133 -26.32 1.71 -1.65
C TYR A 133 -25.49 2.73 -0.86
N SER A 134 -24.42 2.30 -0.18
CA SER A 134 -23.56 3.20 0.58
C SER A 134 -22.81 4.21 -0.30
N ALA A 135 -22.55 5.40 0.23
CA ALA A 135 -21.79 6.45 -0.49
C ALA A 135 -20.34 6.05 -0.85
N LEU A 136 -19.79 5.04 -0.15
CA LEU A 136 -18.45 4.50 -0.42
C LEU A 136 -18.45 3.44 -1.52
N ALA A 137 -19.59 2.82 -1.82
CA ALA A 137 -19.68 1.70 -2.77
C ALA A 137 -19.15 2.06 -4.18
N PRO A 138 -19.45 3.24 -4.78
CA PRO A 138 -18.92 3.58 -6.10
C PRO A 138 -17.40 3.75 -6.14
N VAL A 139 -16.82 4.28 -5.05
CA VAL A 139 -15.36 4.48 -4.96
C VAL A 139 -14.66 3.14 -4.79
N LEU A 140 -15.18 2.28 -3.91
CA LEU A 140 -14.65 0.93 -3.74
C LEU A 140 -14.80 0.12 -5.01
N ASP A 141 -15.96 0.16 -5.69
CA ASP A 141 -16.14 -0.54 -6.96
C ASP A 141 -15.16 -0.03 -8.03
N SER A 142 -14.92 1.28 -8.13
CA SER A 142 -13.92 1.79 -9.08
C SER A 142 -12.50 1.25 -8.82
N PHE A 143 -12.14 1.04 -7.54
CA PHE A 143 -10.85 0.49 -7.15
C PHE A 143 -10.74 -1.02 -7.37
N THR A 144 -11.78 -1.76 -7.01
CA THR A 144 -11.76 -3.22 -6.99
C THR A 144 -12.19 -3.86 -8.31
N ARG A 145 -12.93 -3.12 -9.16
CA ARG A 145 -13.45 -3.62 -10.45
C ARG A 145 -12.39 -4.21 -11.37
N PRO A 146 -11.16 -3.69 -11.48
CA PRO A 146 -10.11 -4.34 -12.26
C PRO A 146 -9.78 -5.75 -11.76
N PHE A 147 -9.90 -6.00 -10.45
CA PHE A 147 -9.59 -7.29 -9.84
C PHE A 147 -10.81 -8.23 -9.84
N LEU A 148 -11.96 -7.73 -9.35
CA LEU A 148 -13.20 -8.51 -9.27
C LEU A 148 -13.83 -8.75 -10.64
N GLY A 149 -13.76 -7.76 -11.54
CA GLY A 149 -14.40 -7.83 -12.86
C GLY A 149 -13.88 -8.96 -13.73
N VAL A 150 -12.58 -9.28 -13.62
CA VAL A 150 -11.96 -10.42 -14.31
C VAL A 150 -12.59 -11.75 -13.88
N ILE A 151 -12.92 -11.88 -12.59
CA ILE A 151 -13.52 -13.10 -12.03
C ILE A 151 -15.03 -13.12 -12.29
N ARG A 152 -15.73 -12.00 -12.08
CA ARG A 152 -17.17 -11.85 -12.36
C ARG A 152 -17.51 -12.15 -13.82
N ALA A 153 -16.58 -11.87 -14.75
CA ALA A 153 -16.76 -12.20 -16.16
C ALA A 153 -16.78 -13.71 -16.44
N ARG A 154 -16.23 -14.55 -15.55
CA ARG A 154 -16.14 -16.01 -15.71
C ARG A 154 -17.05 -16.78 -14.76
N ILE A 155 -17.31 -16.24 -13.58
CA ILE A 155 -18.10 -16.88 -12.52
C ILE A 155 -19.27 -15.96 -12.18
N PRO A 156 -20.49 -16.23 -12.68
CA PRO A 156 -21.66 -15.45 -12.32
C PRO A 156 -21.99 -15.64 -10.82
N PRO A 157 -22.70 -14.66 -10.21
CA PRO A 157 -23.11 -14.77 -8.81
C PRO A 157 -24.01 -15.99 -8.61
N ILE A 158 -23.77 -16.73 -7.52
CA ILE A 158 -24.55 -17.92 -7.15
C ILE A 158 -25.55 -17.50 -6.08
N GLY A 159 -26.85 -17.60 -6.35
CA GLY A 159 -27.89 -17.27 -5.38
C GLY A 159 -27.87 -15.80 -4.94
N ASN A 160 -27.64 -14.85 -5.87
CA ASN A 160 -27.49 -13.41 -5.59
C ASN A 160 -26.30 -13.03 -4.69
N ILE A 161 -25.42 -13.96 -4.34
CA ILE A 161 -24.19 -13.69 -3.59
C ILE A 161 -23.00 -13.71 -4.55
N ASP A 162 -22.23 -12.62 -4.55
CA ASP A 162 -20.99 -12.53 -5.31
C ASP A 162 -19.84 -13.25 -4.58
N LEU A 163 -19.37 -14.35 -5.15
CA LEU A 163 -18.23 -15.12 -4.64
C LEU A 163 -16.89 -14.67 -5.23
N SER A 164 -16.89 -13.73 -6.19
CA SER A 164 -15.67 -13.19 -6.80
C SER A 164 -14.66 -12.63 -5.77
N PRO A 165 -15.09 -11.95 -4.68
CA PRO A 165 -14.19 -11.52 -3.63
C PRO A 165 -13.35 -12.66 -3.04
N LEU A 166 -13.93 -13.84 -2.81
CA LEU A 166 -13.22 -14.97 -2.21
C LEU A 166 -12.05 -15.42 -3.10
N PHE A 167 -12.27 -15.53 -4.41
CA PHE A 167 -11.19 -15.89 -5.34
C PHE A 167 -10.10 -14.82 -5.42
N VAL A 168 -10.48 -13.53 -5.45
CA VAL A 168 -9.49 -12.44 -5.42
C VAL A 168 -8.67 -12.48 -4.13
N LEU A 169 -9.30 -12.72 -2.98
CA LEU A 169 -8.60 -12.84 -1.69
C LEU A 169 -7.60 -14.01 -1.68
N ILE A 170 -7.96 -15.16 -2.25
CA ILE A 170 -7.04 -16.29 -2.39
C ILE A 170 -5.84 -15.90 -3.27
N ILE A 171 -6.06 -15.23 -4.41
CA ILE A 171 -4.98 -14.78 -5.29
C ILE A 171 -4.07 -13.79 -4.56
N ILE A 172 -4.64 -12.81 -3.86
CA ILE A 172 -3.85 -11.85 -3.07
C ILE A 172 -3.03 -12.57 -2.00
N GLN A 173 -3.60 -13.56 -1.31
CA GLN A 173 -2.86 -14.34 -0.31
C GLN A 173 -1.69 -15.11 -0.92
N LEU A 174 -1.87 -15.69 -2.11
CA LEU A 174 -0.77 -16.34 -2.85
C LEU A 174 0.32 -15.34 -3.23
N LEU A 175 -0.05 -14.15 -3.70
CA LEU A 175 0.91 -13.08 -3.99
C LEU A 175 1.66 -12.62 -2.74
N LEU A 176 0.98 -12.51 -1.59
CA LEU A 176 1.61 -12.18 -0.31
C LEU A 176 2.62 -13.24 0.12
N PHE A 177 2.38 -14.52 -0.13
CA PHE A 177 3.39 -15.56 0.12
C PHE A 177 4.64 -15.38 -0.75
N VAL A 178 4.47 -15.03 -2.03
CA VAL A 178 5.59 -14.73 -2.93
C VAL A 178 6.36 -13.51 -2.44
N VAL A 179 5.65 -12.45 -2.05
CA VAL A 179 6.25 -11.22 -1.52
C VAL A 179 7.04 -11.49 -0.23
N ALA A 180 6.46 -12.24 0.72
CA ALA A 180 7.14 -12.62 1.96
C ALA A 180 8.40 -13.44 1.70
N ARG A 181 8.37 -14.34 0.71
CA ARG A 181 9.56 -15.07 0.27
C ARG A 181 10.63 -14.13 -0.29
N THR A 182 10.26 -13.20 -1.17
CA THR A 182 11.22 -12.24 -1.74
C THR A 182 11.84 -11.33 -0.69
N GLU A 183 11.06 -10.90 0.32
CA GLU A 183 11.54 -10.13 1.47
C GLU A 183 12.60 -10.92 2.27
N GLY A 184 12.34 -12.21 2.50
CA GLY A 184 13.28 -13.11 3.15
C GLY A 184 14.55 -13.38 2.34
N GLU A 185 14.47 -13.40 1.01
CA GLU A 185 15.63 -13.58 0.13
C GLU A 185 16.51 -12.32 0.10
N ILE A 186 15.90 -11.12 0.02
CA ILE A 186 16.65 -9.86 -0.02
C ILE A 186 17.28 -9.53 1.34
N SER A 187 16.58 -9.79 2.45
CA SER A 187 17.11 -9.56 3.80
C SER A 187 18.30 -10.46 4.14
N ARG A 188 18.51 -11.57 3.41
CA ARG A 188 19.72 -12.42 3.56
C ARG A 188 20.93 -11.89 2.80
N LEU A 189 20.76 -10.91 1.91
CA LEU A 189 21.86 -10.36 1.12
C LEU A 189 22.78 -9.46 1.94
N PHE A 190 22.36 -9.07 3.15
CA PHE A 190 23.11 -8.16 4.00
C PHE A 190 22.99 -8.58 5.46
#